data_AF-R7SPY2-F1
#
_entry.id   AF-R7SPY2-F1
#
_cell.length_a   1.000
_cell.length_b   1.000
_cell.length_c   1.000
_cell.angle_alpha   90.00
_cell.angle_beta   90.00
_cell.angle_gamma   90.00
#
_symmetry.space_group_name_H-M   'P 1'
#
loop_
_entity.id
_entity.type
_entity.pdbx_description
1 polymer ?
#
loop_
_entity_poly.entity_id
_entity_poly.type
_entity_poly.pdbx_seq_one_letter_code
_entity_poly.pdbx_strand_id
1 'polypeptide(L)'
;MSLRMEFRPATLLPAEQPNITTLCTAAWKKYSDLKSSTEAIVYSSSGRWWHFNDNDTKDHITVRYNRRIGGNRVHIYRDGSVNLNPQKSTRSRTARAADEEGYDTVSEISGEEFEEEGEPTGN
;
A
#
# COMPACT_ATOMS: atom_id res chain seq x y z
N MET A 1 -19.84 12.94 21.54
CA MET A 1 -18.93 13.42 20.47
C MET A 1 -19.43 12.87 19.14
N SER A 2 -19.51 13.71 18.11
CA SER A 2 -19.86 13.31 16.74
C SER A 2 -18.60 13.41 15.85
N LEU A 3 -18.44 12.45 14.94
CA LEU A 3 -17.35 12.44 13.96
C LEU A 3 -17.76 13.31 12.77
N ARG A 4 -16.98 14.35 12.45
CA ARG A 4 -17.18 15.18 11.26
C ARG A 4 -16.66 14.44 10.02
N MET A 5 -17.50 14.28 9.01
CA MET A 5 -17.12 13.64 7.74
C MET A 5 -16.76 14.69 6.69
N GLU A 6 -15.66 14.49 5.99
CA GLU A 6 -15.25 15.31 4.85
C GLU A 6 -14.84 14.43 3.67
N PHE A 7 -15.23 14.80 2.45
CA PHE A 7 -14.92 14.09 1.21
C PHE A 7 -14.03 14.97 0.35
N ARG A 8 -12.85 14.46 -0.04
CA ARG A 8 -11.89 15.16 -0.90
C ARG A 8 -11.60 14.41 -2.20
N PRO A 9 -11.66 15.10 -3.36
CA PRO A 9 -12.01 16.51 -3.53
C PRO A 9 -13.52 16.76 -3.32
N ALA A 10 -13.87 17.93 -2.78
CA ALA A 10 -15.29 18.28 -2.52
C ALA A 10 -16.11 18.48 -3.81
N THR A 11 -15.43 18.64 -4.95
CA THR A 11 -16.04 18.77 -6.28
C THR A 11 -16.57 17.44 -6.84
N LEU A 12 -16.18 16.32 -6.23
CA LEU A 12 -16.65 15.00 -6.59
C LEU A 12 -17.29 14.40 -5.35
N LEU A 13 -18.61 14.23 -5.34
CA LEU A 13 -19.30 13.63 -4.19
C LEU A 13 -19.78 12.23 -4.58
N PRO A 14 -19.42 11.17 -3.82
CA PRO A 14 -19.89 9.82 -4.15
C PRO A 14 -21.37 9.68 -3.86
N ALA A 15 -22.13 9.05 -4.77
CA ALA A 15 -23.50 8.62 -4.46
C ALA A 15 -23.55 7.69 -3.23
N GLU A 16 -22.47 6.96 -2.98
CA GLU A 16 -22.28 6.07 -1.82
C GLU A 16 -21.91 6.81 -0.52
N GLN A 17 -21.99 8.15 -0.46
CA GLN A 17 -21.72 8.93 0.75
C GLN A 17 -22.37 8.39 2.04
N PRO A 18 -23.65 7.99 2.06
CA PRO A 18 -24.28 7.45 3.27
C PRO A 18 -23.63 6.15 3.74
N ASN A 19 -23.29 5.27 2.79
CA ASN A 19 -22.64 4.00 3.09
C ASN A 19 -21.21 4.22 3.60
N ILE A 20 -20.42 5.03 2.89
CA ILE A 20 -19.04 5.39 3.30
C ILE A 20 -19.05 6.03 4.69
N THR A 21 -19.97 6.96 4.95
CA THR A 21 -20.13 7.61 6.26
C THR A 21 -20.44 6.60 7.35
N THR A 22 -21.32 5.64 7.07
CA THR A 22 -21.68 4.57 8.00
C THR A 22 -20.46 3.70 8.34
N LEU A 23 -19.71 3.28 7.33
CA LEU A 23 -18.49 2.49 7.50
C LEU A 23 -17.41 3.25 8.29
N CYS A 24 -17.16 4.52 7.95
CA CYS A 24 -16.20 5.37 8.67
C CYS A 24 -16.60 5.58 10.13
N THR A 25 -17.90 5.77 10.39
CA THR A 25 -18.42 5.94 11.76
C THR A 25 -18.34 4.63 12.55
N ALA A 26 -18.63 3.49 11.92
CA ALA A 26 -18.52 2.17 12.53
C ALA A 26 -17.06 1.86 12.90
N ALA A 27 -16.12 2.13 12.00
CA ALA A 27 -14.69 2.00 12.26
C ALA A 27 -14.27 2.88 13.45
N TRP A 28 -14.65 4.15 13.44
CA TRP A 28 -14.35 5.09 14.53
C TRP A 28 -14.88 4.64 15.90
N LYS A 29 -16.09 4.06 15.94
CA LYS A 29 -16.67 3.53 17.18
C LYS A 29 -15.97 2.25 17.65
N LYS A 30 -15.56 1.38 16.72
CA LYS A 30 -14.97 0.06 16.99
C LYS A 30 -13.52 0.16 17.47
N TYR A 31 -12.70 1.00 16.85
CA TYR A 31 -11.25 1.05 17.12
C TYR A 31 -10.91 2.21 18.07
N SER A 32 -10.39 1.89 19.26
CA SER A 32 -9.98 2.88 20.27
C SER A 32 -8.98 3.90 19.72
N ASP A 33 -8.07 3.47 18.85
CA ASP A 33 -7.05 4.31 18.20
C ASP A 33 -7.64 5.46 17.38
N LEU A 34 -8.89 5.31 16.91
CA LEU A 34 -9.58 6.29 16.09
C LEU A 34 -10.40 7.26 16.93
N LYS A 35 -10.75 6.90 18.18
CA LYS A 35 -11.69 7.66 19.02
C LYS A 35 -11.20 9.07 19.37
N SER A 36 -9.90 9.31 19.34
CA SER A 36 -9.35 10.66 19.51
C SER A 36 -9.63 11.58 18.34
N SER A 37 -9.99 11.03 17.18
CA SER A 37 -10.29 11.82 15.99
C SER A 37 -11.68 12.45 16.11
N THR A 38 -11.75 13.74 15.84
CA THR A 38 -13.00 14.50 15.70
C THR A 38 -13.46 14.59 14.24
N GLU A 39 -12.58 14.26 13.30
CA GLU A 39 -12.84 14.30 11.87
C GLU A 39 -12.39 13.01 11.16
N ALA A 40 -13.03 12.71 10.03
CA ALA A 40 -12.62 11.68 9.10
C ALA A 40 -12.67 12.24 7.68
N ILE A 41 -11.51 12.28 7.03
CA ILE A 41 -11.35 12.83 5.68
C ILE A 41 -11.18 11.67 4.71
N VAL A 42 -12.18 11.45 3.86
CA VAL A 42 -12.16 10.42 2.81
C VAL A 42 -11.54 11.00 1.55
N TYR A 43 -10.60 10.27 0.94
CA TYR A 43 -9.91 10.68 -0.28
C TYR A 43 -10.31 9.80 -1.45
N SER A 44 -10.63 10.43 -2.59
CA SER A 44 -10.67 9.75 -3.87
C SER A 44 -9.26 9.52 -4.41
N SER A 45 -9.01 8.37 -5.02
CA SER A 45 -7.83 8.11 -5.85
C SER A 45 -8.21 8.19 -7.33
N SER A 46 -7.58 9.09 -8.10
CA SER A 46 -7.82 9.25 -9.53
C SER A 46 -9.30 9.41 -9.92
N GLY A 47 -10.09 10.12 -9.10
CA GLY A 47 -11.52 10.32 -9.32
C GLY A 47 -12.40 9.13 -8.94
N ARG A 48 -11.85 8.09 -8.30
CA ARG A 48 -12.58 6.94 -7.75
C ARG A 48 -12.51 6.95 -6.24
N TRP A 49 -13.63 6.64 -5.59
CA TRP A 49 -13.71 6.57 -4.13
C TRP A 49 -13.26 5.21 -3.61
N TRP A 50 -13.74 4.18 -4.29
CA TRP A 50 -13.35 2.80 -4.09
C TRP A 50 -12.24 2.45 -5.07
N HIS A 51 -11.11 2.00 -4.53
CA HIS A 51 -9.94 1.63 -5.30
C HIS A 51 -9.17 0.51 -4.60
N PHE A 52 -8.27 -0.10 -5.35
CA PHE A 52 -7.27 -1.05 -4.86
C PHE A 52 -5.90 -0.62 -5.39
N ASN A 53 -4.83 -1.19 -4.86
CA ASN A 53 -3.47 -0.96 -5.35
C ASN A 53 -2.72 -2.30 -5.44
N ASP A 54 -1.52 -2.31 -6.02
CA ASP A 54 -0.74 -3.54 -6.22
C ASP A 54 -0.42 -4.29 -4.91
N ASN A 55 -0.40 -3.59 -3.77
CA ASN A 55 -0.13 -4.16 -2.45
C ASN A 55 -1.40 -4.52 -1.67
N ASP A 56 -2.58 -4.10 -2.15
CA ASP A 56 -3.87 -4.30 -1.50
C ASP A 56 -4.94 -4.45 -2.57
N THR A 57 -5.16 -5.70 -2.99
CA THR A 57 -6.07 -6.07 -4.08
C THR A 57 -7.55 -6.00 -3.68
N LYS A 58 -7.85 -5.70 -2.41
CA LYS A 58 -9.22 -5.53 -1.94
C LYS A 58 -9.68 -4.09 -2.17
N ASP A 59 -10.89 -3.95 -2.69
CA ASP A 59 -11.51 -2.66 -2.94
C ASP A 59 -11.77 -1.90 -1.61
N HIS A 60 -11.16 -0.73 -1.48
CA HIS A 60 -11.17 0.07 -0.26
C HIS A 60 -11.29 1.57 -0.54
N ILE A 61 -11.74 2.30 0.47
CA ILE A 61 -11.60 3.75 0.54
C ILE A 61 -10.39 4.11 1.40
N THR A 62 -9.72 5.22 1.07
CA THR A 62 -8.66 5.77 1.93
C THR A 62 -9.22 6.88 2.80
N VAL A 63 -9.10 6.72 4.12
CA VAL A 63 -9.62 7.66 5.11
C VAL A 63 -8.47 8.15 5.98
N ARG A 64 -8.46 9.45 6.30
CA ARG A 64 -7.61 10.00 7.35
C ARG A 64 -8.38 10.22 8.63
N TYR A 65 -7.86 9.65 9.71
CA TYR A 65 -8.23 9.95 11.09
C TYR A 65 -7.04 10.61 11.78
N ASN A 66 -7.29 11.55 12.69
CA ASN A 66 -6.26 12.16 13.51
C ASN A 66 -5.85 11.20 14.63
N ARG A 67 -4.87 10.34 14.32
CA ARG A 67 -4.37 9.28 15.21
C ARG A 67 -3.03 9.70 15.79
N ARG A 68 -2.83 9.42 17.08
CA ARG A 68 -1.56 9.71 17.75
C ARG A 68 -0.45 8.71 17.40
N ILE A 69 -0.80 7.48 16.98
CA ILE A 69 0.13 6.37 16.77
C ILE A 69 -0.22 5.65 15.45
N GLY A 70 0.79 5.23 14.69
CA GLY A 70 0.60 4.39 13.49
C GLY A 70 0.31 5.15 12.18
N GLY A 71 0.27 6.48 12.23
CA GLY A 71 -0.04 7.32 11.09
C GLY A 71 -1.54 7.52 10.88
N ASN A 72 -1.88 8.52 10.07
CA ASN A 72 -3.26 9.01 9.98
C ASN A 72 -4.08 8.28 8.91
N ARG A 73 -3.48 7.50 8.02
CA ARG A 73 -4.17 6.81 6.93
C ARG A 73 -4.73 5.48 7.39
N VAL A 74 -5.97 5.20 6.99
CA VAL A 74 -6.71 3.96 7.26
C VAL A 74 -7.38 3.54 5.96
N HIS A 75 -7.35 2.25 5.64
CA HIS A 75 -8.17 1.68 4.57
C HIS A 75 -9.42 1.05 5.16
N ILE A 76 -10.57 1.35 4.59
CA ILE A 76 -11.85 0.74 4.96
C ILE A 76 -12.38 0.01 3.73
N TYR A 77 -12.63 -1.28 3.86
CA TYR A 77 -13.04 -2.15 2.76
C TYR A 77 -14.56 -2.21 2.65
N ARG A 78 -15.08 -2.64 1.48
CA ARG A 78 -16.53 -2.74 1.23
C ARG A 78 -17.26 -3.68 2.18
N ASP A 79 -16.59 -4.72 2.66
CA ASP A 79 -17.13 -5.68 3.65
C ASP A 79 -17.16 -5.11 5.07
N GLY A 80 -16.67 -3.88 5.29
CA GLY A 80 -16.58 -3.22 6.58
C GLY A 80 -15.35 -3.64 7.41
N SER A 81 -14.46 -4.46 6.85
CA SER A 81 -13.15 -4.67 7.45
C SER A 81 -12.30 -3.40 7.37
N VAL A 82 -11.29 -3.26 8.24
CA VAL A 82 -10.48 -2.04 8.35
C VAL A 82 -9.01 -2.39 8.52
N ASN A 83 -8.16 -1.75 7.73
CA ASN A 83 -6.71 -1.77 7.91
C ASN A 83 -6.24 -0.41 8.44
N LEU A 84 -5.85 -0.40 9.72
CA LEU A 84 -5.41 0.82 10.41
C LEU A 84 -4.01 1.27 10.01
N ASN A 85 -3.15 0.41 9.45
CA ASN A 85 -1.79 0.78 9.07
C ASN A 85 -1.51 0.35 7.62
N PRO A 86 -2.16 0.99 6.62
CA PRO A 86 -2.00 0.67 5.21
C PRO A 86 -0.59 0.94 4.65
N GLN A 87 0.33 1.44 5.48
CA GLN A 87 1.77 1.33 5.25
C GLN A 87 2.47 0.85 6.52
N LYS A 88 2.44 -0.46 6.74
CA LYS A 88 3.63 -1.19 7.16
C LYS A 88 3.72 -2.44 6.30
N SER A 89 4.18 -2.26 5.05
CA SER A 89 5.01 -3.33 4.50
C SER A 89 6.26 -3.34 5.37
N THR A 90 6.20 -4.12 6.45
CA THR A 90 7.42 -4.66 7.02
C THR A 90 7.97 -5.49 5.87
N ARG A 91 8.85 -4.92 5.03
CA ARG A 91 9.91 -5.76 4.48
C ARG A 91 10.53 -6.39 5.72
N SER A 92 10.14 -7.62 6.03
CA SER A 92 10.79 -8.44 7.05
C SER A 92 12.25 -8.49 6.63
N ARG A 93 13.03 -7.61 7.25
CA ARG A 93 14.47 -7.65 7.23
C ARG A 93 14.79 -8.74 8.26
N THR A 94 15.46 -9.81 7.81
CA THR A 94 15.84 -11.07 8.50
C THR A 94 14.85 -12.23 8.18
N ALA A 95 15.22 -13.35 7.57
CA ALA A 95 16.46 -14.12 7.69
C ALA A 95 16.93 -14.75 6.35
N ARG A 96 18.24 -14.62 6.11
CA ARG A 96 19.03 -15.61 5.37
C ARG A 96 19.12 -16.91 6.19
N ALA A 97 19.35 -18.01 5.48
CA ALA A 97 19.64 -19.39 5.92
C ALA A 97 18.38 -20.21 6.26
N ALA A 98 18.16 -21.42 5.74
CA ALA A 98 19.00 -22.38 5.03
C ALA A 98 18.02 -23.32 4.25
N ASP A 99 18.34 -23.73 3.00
CA ASP A 99 18.69 -25.15 2.67
C ASP A 99 17.40 -26.02 2.62
N GLU A 100 16.90 -26.51 1.48
CA GLU A 100 17.50 -27.47 0.56
C GLU A 100 16.66 -27.55 -0.75
N GLU A 101 17.36 -27.83 -1.85
CA GLU A 101 16.94 -28.58 -3.05
C GLU A 101 15.84 -28.02 -3.99
N GLY A 102 16.09 -27.84 -5.29
CA GLY A 102 17.31 -28.11 -6.06
C GLY A 102 17.13 -27.85 -7.55
N TYR A 103 18.28 -27.54 -8.18
CA TYR A 103 18.64 -27.69 -9.59
C TYR A 103 17.86 -26.84 -10.62
N ASP A 104 18.47 -26.26 -11.65
CA ASP A 104 19.85 -26.09 -12.09
C ASP A 104 19.74 -25.25 -13.36
N THR A 105 20.27 -24.04 -13.38
CA THR A 105 20.93 -23.58 -14.59
C THR A 105 21.97 -22.54 -14.20
N VAL A 106 23.19 -23.05 -14.21
CA VAL A 106 24.46 -22.36 -14.15
C VAL A 106 24.44 -21.11 -15.05
N SER A 107 24.52 -19.92 -14.46
CA SER A 107 25.12 -18.76 -15.12
C SER A 107 26.51 -18.61 -14.54
N GLU A 108 27.46 -19.34 -15.13
CA GLU A 108 28.89 -19.16 -14.91
C GLU A 108 29.28 -17.71 -15.15
N ILE A 109 29.88 -17.10 -14.12
CA ILE A 109 30.63 -15.86 -14.24
C ILE A 109 32.06 -16.25 -14.62
N SER A 110 32.61 -15.63 -15.65
CA SER A 110 34.05 -15.39 -15.94
C SER A 110 34.09 -14.89 -17.39
N GLY A 111 34.49 -13.67 -17.73
CA GLY A 111 35.61 -12.91 -17.17
C GLY A 111 36.89 -13.57 -17.67
N GLU A 112 37.69 -12.85 -18.47
CA GLU A 112 38.95 -13.27 -19.13
C GLU A 112 38.67 -13.83 -20.57
N GLU A 113 39.29 -13.42 -21.68
CA GLU A 113 40.50 -12.63 -21.98
C GLU A 113 40.32 -11.85 -23.30
N PHE A 114 40.98 -10.70 -23.40
CA PHE A 114 41.12 -9.94 -24.64
C PHE A 114 42.52 -10.23 -25.19
N GLU A 115 42.61 -11.14 -26.16
CA GLU A 115 43.78 -11.32 -27.00
C GLU A 115 43.28 -11.48 -28.45
N GLU A 116 43.54 -10.47 -29.27
CA GLU A 116 43.63 -10.67 -30.71
C GLU A 116 45.07 -10.35 -31.12
N GLU A 117 45.81 -11.41 -31.37
CA GLU A 117 47.20 -11.39 -31.82
C GLU A 117 47.31 -11.00 -33.31
N GLY A 118 48.19 -10.04 -33.61
CA GLY A 118 49.20 -10.06 -34.69
C GLY A 118 48.82 -10.33 -36.16
N GLU A 119 48.97 -9.28 -36.99
CA GLU A 119 49.67 -9.16 -38.31
C GLU A 119 49.67 -10.31 -39.36
N PRO A 120 49.58 -10.02 -40.69
CA PRO A 120 50.81 -9.69 -41.45
C PRO A 120 50.71 -8.85 -42.76
N THR A 121 51.83 -8.17 -43.08
CA THR A 121 52.50 -7.96 -44.40
C THR A 121 51.92 -7.08 -45.54
N GLY A 122 52.81 -6.19 -46.06
CA GLY A 122 52.94 -5.79 -47.48
C GLY A 122 51.97 -4.70 -47.96
N ASN A 123 52.35 -3.63 -48.67
CA ASN A 123 53.52 -3.33 -49.51
C ASN A 123 53.62 -1.81 -49.69
#